data_AF-A0A2E0FJM3-F1
#
_entry.id   AF-A0A2E0FJM3-F1
#
_cell.length_a   1.000
_cell.length_b   1.000
_cell.length_c   1.000
_cell.angle_alpha   90.00
_cell.angle_beta   90.00
_cell.angle_gamma   90.00
#
_symmetry.space_group_name_H-M   'P 1'
#
loop_
_entity.id
_entity.type
_entity.pdbx_description
1 polymer ?
#
loop_
_entity_poly.entity_id
_entity_poly.type
_entity_poly.pdbx_seq_one_letter_code
_entity_poly.pdbx_strand_id
1 'polypeptide(L)' 'HYSDHIEASSPNISPLIEFASTGGVALTATEKMQVKEFLKSLSDPEFINNPAFSSPF' A
#
# COMPACT_ATOMS: atom_id res chain seq x y z
N HIS A 1 4.74 7.28 1.37
CA HIS A 1 6.21 7.10 1.37
C HIS A 1 6.47 5.60 1.35
N TYR A 2 6.60 5.02 0.14
CA TYR A 2 6.81 3.57 -0.04
C TYR A 2 8.20 3.28 -0.65
N SER A 3 9.08 4.27 -0.64
CA SER A 3 10.39 4.26 -1.31
C SER A 3 11.52 4.85 -0.48
N ASP A 4 11.21 5.55 0.62
CA ASP A 4 12.24 6.16 1.45
C ASP A 4 12.71 5.13 2.48
N HIS A 5 14.04 4.93 2.59
CA HIS A 5 14.74 4.00 3.49
C HIS A 5 14.80 2.51 3.07
N ILE A 6 14.68 2.19 1.78
CA ILE A 6 14.97 0.83 1.31
C ILE A 6 16.49 0.62 1.20
N GLU A 7 17.03 -0.22 2.08
CA GLU A 7 18.42 -0.69 2.03
C GLU A 7 18.60 -1.77 0.96
N ALA A 8 18.83 -1.37 -0.30
CA ALA A 8 18.93 -2.26 -1.46
C ALA A 8 19.96 -3.40 -1.33
N SER A 9 20.86 -3.33 -0.35
CA SER A 9 21.88 -4.34 -0.04
C SER A 9 21.38 -5.48 0.86
N SER A 10 20.14 -5.46 1.34
CA SER A 10 19.61 -6.48 2.25
C SER A 10 19.36 -7.82 1.52
N PRO A 11 19.84 -8.95 2.06
CA PRO A 11 19.82 -10.26 1.38
C PRO A 11 18.42 -10.85 1.17
N ASN A 12 17.41 -10.31 1.84
CA ASN A 12 16.02 -10.77 1.76
C ASN A 12 15.13 -9.82 0.94
N ILE A 13 15.71 -8.89 0.20
CA ILE A 13 14.97 -7.99 -0.68
C ILE A 13 14.62 -8.71 -1.98
N SER A 14 13.36 -8.56 -2.40
CA SER A 14 12.88 -9.09 -3.69
C SER A 14 13.60 -8.38 -4.84
N PRO A 15 14.08 -9.08 -5.89
CA PRO A 15 14.74 -8.47 -7.04
C PRO A 15 13.84 -7.48 -7.81
N LEU A 16 12.51 -7.51 -7.60
CA LEU A 16 11.60 -6.48 -8.16
C LEU A 16 11.68 -5.13 -7.42
N ILE A 17 12.28 -5.09 -6.23
CA ILE A 17 12.60 -3.85 -5.49
C ILE A 17 13.79 -3.13 -6.15
N GLU A 18 14.60 -3.81 -6.97
CA GLU A 18 15.74 -3.21 -7.69
C GLU A 18 15.28 -2.05 -8.62
N PHE A 19 14.02 -2.05 -9.04
CA PHE A 19 13.40 -0.94 -9.78
C PHE A 19 12.80 0.16 -8.88
N ALA A 20 12.68 -0.06 -7.57
CA ALA A 20 12.27 0.96 -6.62
C ALA A 20 13.37 2.04 -6.47
N SER A 21 14.65 1.65 -6.53
CA SER A 21 15.79 2.59 -6.51
C SER A 21 15.90 3.47 -7.75
N THR A 22 15.29 3.07 -8.88
CA THR A 22 15.16 3.92 -10.08
C THR A 22 13.95 4.85 -10.04
N GLY A 23 13.34 5.04 -8.87
CA GLY A 23 12.17 5.90 -8.66
C GLY A 23 10.84 5.15 -8.63
N GLY A 24 10.84 3.82 -8.75
CA GLY A 24 9.64 3.00 -8.76
C GLY A 24 8.69 3.36 -9.92
N VAL A 25 7.38 3.18 -9.70
CA VAL A 25 6.37 3.77 -10.60
C VAL A 25 6.40 5.28 -10.40
N ALA A 26 6.85 6.02 -11.42
CA ALA A 26 6.96 7.48 -11.40
C ALA A 26 5.58 8.18 -11.43
N LEU A 27 4.78 7.96 -10.39
CA LEU A 27 3.45 8.54 -10.25
C LEU A 27 3.56 10.06 -10.05
N THR A 28 2.77 10.79 -10.83
CA THR A 28 2.49 12.21 -10.61
C THR A 28 1.84 12.44 -9.24
N ALA A 29 1.82 13.69 -8.77
CA ALA A 29 1.13 14.03 -7.52
C ALA A 29 -0.36 13.63 -7.52
N THR A 30 -1.01 13.75 -8.68
CA THR A 30 -2.42 13.36 -8.88
C THR A 30 -2.60 11.86 -8.77
N GLU A 31 -1.78 11.07 -9.48
CA GLU A 31 -1.88 9.60 -9.43
C GLU A 31 -1.59 9.08 -8.02
N LYS A 32 -0.65 9.69 -7.28
CA LYS A 32 -0.42 9.37 -5.86
C LYS A 32 -1.67 9.61 -5.01
N MET A 33 -2.38 10.72 -5.23
CA MET A 33 -3.62 11.02 -4.53
C MET A 33 -4.70 9.99 -4.87
N GLN A 34 -4.85 9.64 -6.14
CA GLN A 34 -5.84 8.68 -6.61
C GLN A 34 -5.59 7.27 -6.05
N VAL A 35 -4.34 6.80 -6.02
CA VAL A 35 -4.00 5.51 -5.39
C VAL A 35 -4.34 5.52 -3.90
N LYS A 36 -4.10 6.64 -3.20
CA LYS A 36 -4.47 6.77 -1.79
C LYS A 36 -5.99 6.69 -1.57
N GLU A 37 -6.78 7.39 -2.38
CA GLU A 37 -8.24 7.35 -2.28
C GLU A 37 -8.80 5.97 -2.70
N PHE A 38 -8.21 5.34 -3.72
CA PHE A 38 -8.54 3.96 -4.09
C PHE A 38 -8.30 3.00 -2.92
N LEU A 39 -7.14 3.03 -2.27
CA LEU A 39 -6.85 2.18 -1.11
C LEU A 39 -7.84 2.42 0.04
N LYS A 40 -8.25 3.67 0.28
CA LYS A 40 -9.29 3.99 1.27
C LYS A 40 -10.64 3.43 0.89
N SER A 41 -10.97 3.36 -0.40
CA SER A 41 -12.22 2.76 -0.88
C SER A 41 -12.29 1.24 -0.70
N LEU A 42 -11.14 0.58 -0.50
CA LEU A 42 -11.10 -0.86 -0.18
C LEU A 42 -11.48 -1.13 1.29
N SER A 43 -11.61 -0.09 2.11
CA SER A 43 -12.18 -0.22 3.44
C SER A 43 -13.69 -0.14 3.33
N ASP A 44 -14.37 -1.23 3.66
CA ASP A 44 -15.82 -1.26 3.81
C ASP A 44 -16.17 -1.19 5.30
N PRO A 45 -16.38 0.03 5.85
CA PRO A 45 -16.70 0.19 7.27
C PRO A 45 -18.07 -0.39 7.61
N GLU A 46 -18.99 -0.51 6.65
CA GLU A 46 -20.30 -1.16 6.88
C GLU A 46 -20.09 -2.66 7.11
N PHE A 47 -19.24 -3.30 6.30
CA PHE A 47 -18.86 -4.71 6.49
C PHE A 47 -18.09 -4.92 7.81
N ILE A 48 -17.06 -4.13 8.07
CA ILE A 48 -16.21 -4.29 9.27
C ILE A 48 -17.00 -4.10 10.57
N ASN A 49 -17.97 -3.18 10.60
CA ASN A 49 -18.75 -2.89 11.80
C ASN A 49 -20.10 -3.62 11.85
N ASN A 50 -20.35 -4.57 10.94
CA ASN A 50 -21.62 -5.27 10.88
C ASN A 50 -21.78 -6.19 12.12
N PRO A 51 -22.79 -5.97 12.99
CA PRO A 51 -23.03 -6.80 14.16
C PRO A 51 -23.31 -8.27 13.82
N ALA A 52 -23.85 -8.56 12.63
CA ALA A 52 -24.12 -9.92 12.17
C ALA A 52 -22.85 -10.73 11.87
N PHE A 53 -21.72 -10.05 11.62
CA PHE A 53 -20.41 -10.67 11.41
C PHE A 53 -19.45 -10.44 12.59
N SER A 54 -19.95 -9.91 13.71
CA SER A 54 -19.16 -9.70 14.91
C SER A 54 -18.87 -11.01 15.64
N SER A 55 -17.77 -11.05 16.39
CA SER A 55 -17.43 -12.19 17.25
C SER A 55 -18.61 -12.55 18.15
N PRO A 56 -19.02 -13.83 18.24
CA PRO A 56 -20.10 -14.26 19.12
C PRO A 56 -19.68 -14.36 20.60
N PHE A 57 -18.45 -13.97 20.93
CA PHE A 57 -17.83 -14.02 22.26
C PHE A 57 -17.40 -12.63 22.71
#